data_AF-A0A2N1PF24-F1
#
_entry.id   AF-A0A2N1PF24-F1
#
_cell.length_a   1.000
_cell.length_b   1.000
_cell.length_c   1.000
_cell.angle_alpha   90.00
_cell.angle_beta   90.00
_cell.angle_gamma   90.00
#
_symmetry.space_group_name_H-M   'P 1'
#
loop_
_entity.id
_entity.type
_entity.pdbx_description
1 polymer ?
#
loop_
_entity_poly.entity_id
_entity_poly.type
_entity_poly.pdbx_seq_one_letter_code
_entity_poly.pdbx_strand_id
1 'polypeptide(L)'
;MFTHITEAIAWIESQIKFKPKADLNRMKHAQALLGYPDKAYKIIHVGGTNGKGSVCSYLAHILTSHYKVGVFTSPYIVKFNERIKINLNMISDEDLLVEINEI
;
A
#
# COMPACT_ATOMS: atom_id res chain seq x y z
N MET A 1 19.23 6.78 -0.21
CA MET A 1 18.12 7.23 -1.06
C MET A 1 18.33 6.60 -2.43
N PHE A 2 17.32 5.93 -2.97
CA PHE A 2 17.37 5.25 -4.27
C PHE A 2 17.21 6.26 -5.41
N THR A 3 17.89 6.05 -6.53
CA THR A 3 17.75 6.87 -7.75
C THR A 3 16.88 6.20 -8.81
N HIS A 4 16.74 4.88 -8.76
CA HIS A 4 15.95 4.10 -9.70
C HIS A 4 14.89 3.27 -8.96
N ILE A 5 13.67 3.25 -9.51
CA ILE A 5 12.55 2.52 -8.91
C ILE A 5 12.81 1.01 -8.80
N THR A 6 13.56 0.45 -9.75
CA THR A 6 13.91 -0.96 -9.78
C THR A 6 14.76 -1.37 -8.57
N GLU A 7 15.70 -0.51 -8.16
CA GLU A 7 16.54 -0.72 -6.96
C GLU A 7 15.70 -0.64 -5.69
N ALA A 8 14.80 0.36 -5.62
CA ALA A 8 13.92 0.57 -4.49
C ALA A 8 12.96 -0.63 -4.30
N ILE A 9 12.33 -1.11 -5.38
CA ILE A 9 11.46 -2.28 -5.36
C ILE A 9 12.24 -3.53 -4.94
N ALA A 10 13.43 -3.77 -5.54
CA ALA A 10 14.26 -4.92 -5.20
C ALA A 10 14.63 -4.93 -3.71
N TRP A 11 14.93 -3.76 -3.14
CA TRP A 11 15.17 -3.62 -1.72
C TRP A 11 13.94 -3.97 -0.86
N ILE A 12 12.74 -3.49 -1.21
CA ILE A 12 11.49 -3.83 -0.50
C ILE A 12 11.23 -5.34 -0.54
N GLU A 13 11.46 -5.97 -1.69
CA GLU A 13 11.17 -7.39 -1.89
C GLU A 13 12.17 -8.32 -1.20
N SER A 14 13.38 -7.84 -0.96
CA SER A 14 14.40 -8.55 -0.18
C SER A 14 14.08 -8.65 1.31
N GLN A 15 13.10 -7.87 1.81
CA GLN A 15 12.76 -7.85 3.23
C GLN A 15 12.12 -9.17 3.69
N ILE A 16 12.48 -9.63 4.89
CA ILE A 16 11.97 -10.87 5.49
C ILE A 16 10.45 -10.77 5.71
N LYS A 17 9.69 -11.60 4.99
CA LYS A 17 8.21 -11.55 4.95
C LYS A 17 7.52 -12.14 6.19
N PHE A 18 8.09 -13.18 6.79
CA PHE A 18 7.46 -13.90 7.91
C PHE A 18 8.41 -13.96 9.11
N LYS A 19 8.22 -13.04 10.06
CA LYS A 19 8.88 -13.11 11.37
C LYS A 19 7.92 -13.77 12.39
N PRO A 20 8.42 -14.63 13.30
CA PRO A 20 7.59 -15.22 14.36
C PRO A 20 6.92 -14.15 15.21
N LYS A 21 5.64 -14.35 15.54
CA LYS A 21 4.72 -13.48 16.32
C LYS A 21 5.28 -12.07 16.61
N ALA A 22 5.27 -11.23 15.58
CA ALA A 22 5.56 -9.82 15.75
C ALA A 22 4.36 -9.15 16.43
N ASP A 23 4.60 -8.54 17.58
CA ASP A 23 3.72 -7.49 18.05
C ASP A 23 3.61 -6.36 16.99
N LEU A 24 2.68 -5.43 17.20
CA LEU A 24 2.52 -4.30 16.28
C LEU A 24 3.48 -3.14 16.59
N ASN A 25 4.49 -3.32 17.45
CA ASN A 25 5.31 -2.19 17.93
C ASN A 25 6.11 -1.54 16.81
N ARG A 26 6.72 -2.35 15.92
CA ARG A 26 7.45 -1.83 14.74
C ARG A 26 6.53 -0.98 13.86
N MET A 27 5.30 -1.43 13.66
CA MET A 27 4.35 -0.75 12.78
C MET A 27 3.77 0.51 13.45
N LYS A 28 3.48 0.45 14.75
CA LYS A 28 3.09 1.65 15.53
C LYS A 28 4.20 2.71 15.53
N HIS A 29 5.46 2.30 15.62
CA HIS A 29 6.59 3.22 15.54
C HIS A 29 6.69 3.90 14.16
N ALA A 30 6.59 3.12 13.08
CA ALA A 30 6.58 3.67 11.73
C ALA A 30 5.38 4.61 11.48
N GLN A 31 4.18 4.30 12.00
CA GLN A 31 3.04 5.22 11.95
C GLN A 31 3.32 6.53 12.69
N ALA A 32 3.97 6.47 13.85
CA ALA A 32 4.32 7.67 14.62
C ALA A 32 5.35 8.55 13.89
N LEU A 33 6.36 7.94 13.25
CA LEU A 33 7.35 8.66 12.42
C LEU A 33 6.70 9.39 11.25
N LEU A 34 5.66 8.80 10.65
CA LEU A 34 4.89 9.37 9.54
C LEU A 34 3.74 10.29 9.98
N GLY A 35 3.62 10.61 11.27
CA GLY A 35 2.56 11.51 11.75
C GLY A 35 1.15 10.92 11.75
N TYR A 36 1.02 9.59 11.91
CA TYR A 36 -0.26 8.86 11.97
C TYR A 36 -1.16 9.04 10.74
N PRO A 37 -0.68 8.72 9.52
CA PRO A 37 -1.44 8.93 8.28
C PRO A 37 -2.73 8.12 8.24
N ASP A 38 -2.81 7.00 8.97
CA ASP A 38 -4.01 6.17 9.11
C ASP A 38 -5.19 6.89 9.81
N LYS A 39 -4.92 7.96 10.56
CA LYS A 39 -5.97 8.75 11.24
C LYS A 39 -6.59 9.84 10.36
N ALA A 40 -5.97 10.15 9.21
CA ALA A 40 -6.43 11.20 8.31
C ALA A 40 -7.60 10.76 7.41
N TYR A 41 -7.91 9.46 7.35
CA TYR A 41 -8.85 8.89 6.38
C TYR A 41 -9.89 7.99 7.02
N LYS A 42 -11.05 7.87 6.36
CA LYS A 42 -12.01 6.79 6.64
C LYS A 42 -11.50 5.50 5.99
N ILE A 43 -11.28 4.46 6.77
CA ILE A 43 -10.66 3.21 6.31
C ILE A 43 -11.67 2.07 6.31
N ILE A 44 -11.72 1.32 5.20
CA ILE A 44 -12.40 0.02 5.11
C ILE A 44 -11.32 -1.07 5.11
N HIS A 45 -11.30 -1.93 6.13
CA HIS A 45 -10.36 -3.04 6.22
C HIS A 45 -11.04 -4.34 5.74
N VAL A 46 -10.50 -4.96 4.69
CA VAL A 46 -11.05 -6.19 4.10
C VAL A 46 -10.20 -7.41 4.49
N GLY A 47 -10.67 -8.20 5.47
CA GLY A 47 -10.08 -9.47 5.87
C GLY A 47 -10.72 -10.69 5.18
N GLY A 48 -10.11 -11.87 5.34
CA GLY A 48 -10.68 -13.16 4.89
C GLY A 48 -9.70 -14.04 4.11
N THR A 49 -10.08 -15.29 3.83
CA THR A 49 -9.24 -16.25 3.11
C THR A 49 -9.20 -15.95 1.62
N ASN A 50 -10.38 -15.77 1.00
CA ASN A 50 -10.55 -15.57 -0.44
C ASN A 50 -11.33 -14.28 -0.75
N GLY A 51 -11.27 -13.81 -2.00
CA GLY A 51 -12.13 -12.72 -2.50
C GLY A 51 -11.76 -11.30 -2.07
N LYS A 52 -10.79 -11.10 -1.17
CA LYS A 52 -10.37 -9.76 -0.68
C LYS A 52 -10.08 -8.77 -1.81
N GLY A 53 -9.29 -9.18 -2.81
CA GLY A 53 -8.93 -8.33 -3.95
C GLY A 53 -10.16 -7.94 -4.77
N SER A 54 -11.07 -8.89 -5.03
CA SER A 54 -12.32 -8.64 -5.75
C SER A 54 -13.22 -7.66 -4.98
N VAL A 55 -13.37 -7.86 -3.66
CA VAL A 55 -14.16 -6.96 -2.82
C VAL A 55 -13.56 -5.55 -2.80
N CYS A 56 -12.24 -5.41 -2.62
CA CYS A 56 -11.57 -4.10 -2.73
C CYS A 56 -11.82 -3.44 -4.08
N SER A 57 -11.76 -4.20 -5.18
CA SER A 57 -12.02 -3.69 -6.53
C SER A 57 -13.47 -3.20 -6.70
N TYR A 58 -14.46 -3.99 -6.28
CA TYR A 58 -15.87 -3.61 -6.36
C TYR A 58 -16.16 -2.36 -5.54
N LEU A 59 -15.67 -2.33 -4.29
CA LEU A 59 -15.81 -1.15 -3.43
C LEU A 59 -15.17 0.08 -4.06
N ALA A 60 -13.97 -0.05 -4.62
CA ALA A 60 -13.27 1.06 -5.26
C ALA A 60 -14.11 1.64 -6.40
N HIS A 61 -14.60 0.82 -7.34
CA HIS A 61 -15.37 1.30 -8.48
C HIS A 61 -16.67 2.01 -8.07
N ILE A 62 -17.36 1.49 -7.04
CA ILE A 62 -18.58 2.10 -6.52
C ILE A 62 -18.27 3.41 -5.78
N LEU A 63 -17.23 3.44 -4.95
CA LEU A 63 -16.93 4.60 -4.11
C LEU A 63 -16.28 5.74 -4.89
N THR A 64 -15.58 5.46 -6.00
CA THR A 64 -14.92 6.50 -6.80
C THR A 64 -15.87 7.46 -7.51
N SER A 65 -17.16 7.12 -7.64
CA SER A 65 -18.16 8.08 -8.14
C SER A 65 -18.55 9.14 -7.11
N HIS A 66 -18.17 8.97 -5.84
CA HIS A 66 -18.60 9.83 -4.73
C HIS A 66 -17.43 10.37 -3.90
N TYR A 67 -16.29 9.71 -3.92
CA TYR A 67 -15.14 10.02 -3.07
C TYR A 67 -13.83 9.89 -3.84
N LYS A 68 -12.78 10.58 -3.35
CA LYS A 68 -11.40 10.22 -3.69
C LYS A 68 -11.03 8.96 -2.92
N VAL A 69 -10.77 7.86 -3.63
CA VAL A 69 -10.58 6.54 -3.02
C VAL A 69 -9.16 6.05 -3.24
N GLY A 70 -8.46 5.75 -2.14
CA GLY A 70 -7.22 4.99 -2.14
C GLY A 70 -7.49 3.49 -1.96
N VAL A 71 -6.75 2.65 -2.67
CA VAL A 71 -6.85 1.19 -2.57
C VAL A 71 -5.47 0.59 -2.37
N PHE A 72 -5.36 -0.27 -1.37
CA PHE A 72 -4.19 -1.13 -1.19
C PHE A 72 -4.56 -2.61 -1.39
N THR A 73 -3.86 -3.30 -2.28
CA THR A 73 -4.05 -4.74 -2.55
C THR A 73 -2.73 -5.49 -2.69
N SER A 74 -2.73 -6.78 -2.34
CA SER A 74 -1.56 -7.66 -2.52
C SER A 74 -1.99 -9.12 -2.73
N PRO A 75 -1.21 -9.95 -3.45
CA PRO A 75 0.01 -9.58 -4.20
C PRO A 75 -0.30 -8.75 -5.46
N TYR A 76 0.72 -8.24 -6.15
CA TYR A 76 0.60 -7.73 -7.52
C TYR A 76 0.83 -8.84 -8.54
N ILE A 77 0.41 -8.64 -9.79
CA ILE A 77 0.53 -9.64 -10.87
C ILE A 77 1.64 -9.30 -11.86
N VAL A 78 1.65 -8.08 -12.41
CA VAL A 78 2.61 -7.66 -13.45
C VAL A 78 3.59 -6.63 -12.89
N LYS A 79 3.10 -5.61 -12.18
CA LYS A 79 3.93 -4.52 -11.65
C LYS A 79 3.59 -4.17 -10.21
N PHE A 80 4.61 -3.81 -9.44
CA PHE A 80 4.48 -3.46 -8.02
C PHE A 80 3.43 -2.37 -7.76
N ASN A 81 3.31 -1.40 -8.67
CA ASN A 81 2.39 -0.26 -8.58
C ASN A 81 0.93 -0.69 -8.52
N GLU A 82 0.57 -1.90 -8.98
CA GLU A 82 -0.79 -2.44 -8.85
C GLU A 82 -1.28 -2.47 -7.40
N ARG A 83 -0.35 -2.50 -6.44
CA ARG A 83 -0.67 -2.53 -5.01
C ARG A 83 -1.27 -1.24 -4.48
N ILE A 84 -1.00 -0.09 -5.10
CA ILE A 84 -1.40 1.23 -4.59
C ILE A 84 -2.10 1.98 -5.71
N LYS A 85 -3.39 2.28 -5.50
CA LYS A 85 -4.21 3.01 -6.48
C LYS A 85 -4.92 4.18 -5.84
N ILE A 86 -5.04 5.28 -6.58
CA ILE A 86 -5.91 6.42 -6.25
C ILE A 86 -6.87 6.61 -7.42
N ASN A 87 -8.17 6.61 -7.14
CA ASN A 87 -9.22 6.69 -8.15
C ASN A 87 -9.01 5.69 -9.30
N LEU A 88 -8.73 4.44 -8.94
CA LEU A 88 -8.46 3.31 -9.85
C LEU A 88 -7.16 3.40 -10.67
N ASN A 89 -6.44 4.52 -10.61
CA ASN A 89 -5.15 4.70 -11.27
C ASN A 89 -4.02 4.26 -10.34
N MET A 90 -3.08 3.48 -10.87
CA MET A 90 -1.92 3.03 -10.12
C MET A 90 -0.97 4.21 -9.86
N ILE A 91 -0.28 4.19 -8.73
CA ILE A 91 0.83 5.12 -8.46
C ILE A 91 1.87 5.05 -9.59
N SER A 92 2.44 6.20 -9.98
CA SER A 92 3.53 6.25 -10.96
C SER A 92 4.84 5.69 -10.38
N ASP A 93 5.82 5.37 -11.21
CA ASP A 93 7.13 4.94 -10.72
C ASP A 93 7.87 6.10 -10.05
N GLU A 94 7.68 7.31 -10.56
CA GLU A 94 8.24 8.54 -10.03
C GLU A 94 7.69 8.84 -8.63
N ASP A 95 6.37 8.83 -8.47
CA ASP A 95 5.73 9.05 -7.16
C ASP A 95 6.12 7.93 -6.19
N LEU A 96 6.10 6.68 -6.64
CA LEU A 96 6.49 5.55 -5.79
C LEU A 96 7.94 5.68 -5.30
N LEU A 97 8.86 6.13 -6.16
CA LEU A 97 10.25 6.35 -5.77
C LEU A 97 10.39 7.48 -4.74
N VAL A 98 9.62 8.56 -4.88
CA VAL A 98 9.58 9.65 -3.89
C VAL A 98 9.11 9.13 -2.54
N GLU A 99 7.99 8.41 -2.51
CA GLU A 99 7.39 7.89 -1.27
C GLU A 99 8.30 6.87 -0.57
N ILE A 100 9.00 6.00 -1.32
CA ILE A 100 9.95 5.05 -0.73
C ILE A 100 11.13 5.77 -0.06
N ASN A 101 11.52 6.93 -0.59
CA ASN A 101 12.65 7.71 -0.13
C ASN A 101 12.31 8.72 0.98
N GLU A 102 11.04 8.85 1.36
CA GLU A 102 10.58 9.80 2.40
C GLU A 102 11.06 9.41 3.82
N ILE A 103 11.39 8.14 4.05
CA ILE A 103 11.85 7.58 5.32
C ILE A 103 13.29 7.08 5.20
#